data_AF-A0A833LIU0-F1
#
_entry.id   AF-A0A833LIU0-F1
#
_cell.length_a   1.000
_cell.length_b   1.000
_cell.length_c   1.000
_cell.angle_alpha   90.00
_cell.angle_beta   90.00
_cell.angle_gamma   90.00
#
_symmetry.space_group_name_H-M   'P 1'
#
loop_
_entity.id
_entity.type
_entity.pdbx_description
1 polymer ?
#
loop_
_entity_poly.entity_id
_entity_poly.type
_entity_poly.pdbx_seq_one_letter_code
_entity_poly.pdbx_strand_id
1 'polypeptide(L)'
;MRILGISAFYHDSAAALVVDDEIVAAAQEERFTRKKHDPSFPSRAVAYCLQAGGIALDAVDFIVFYDKPFLKFERLLQTYVALAPRGFRSFRMAIPLWLREKLFQKRLLADELTKIGGDGDWGDRLRFCEHHLSHAASAFYPSPFEDAVVLTMDGVGEWATTSAAVGRGSALEIFEEIHFPHSLGLLYSAFTYYTGFKVNSGEYKLMGLAPYGEPKYAQTILDNLIDLKPDGSFRLDMSFFDYCTGLTMTNGRFSRLFGEPVRWPDQLLTPFHMDIAASIQAVLDEAVLRLTRSLAARTGLRNLCLAGGVALNCVANGKVLRDGCFDEIWIQPAAGDAGGALGAALATRYLHAGKPRKVAPGGRDLMQGAYLGNSYSQEECEQELRRAGARFTTVTDDALPDLVARALAEGKAVGWMQGRMEFGPRALGNRSILGDPRSPTMQKMLNLKVKYRESFRPFAPSVLREDVAQWFELDSDSPYMLLVAGVKEERCRTMSDAEQGLFGIDKLNVP
;
A
#
# COMPACT_ATOMS: atom_id res chain seq x y z
N MET A 1 10.44 8.32 -25.16
CA MET A 1 11.42 8.14 -24.06
C MET A 1 10.98 6.95 -23.23
N ARG A 2 11.86 5.97 -23.03
CA ARG A 2 11.59 4.69 -22.36
C ARG A 2 12.31 4.67 -21.02
N ILE A 3 11.57 4.58 -19.93
CA ILE A 3 12.12 4.68 -18.58
C ILE A 3 11.68 3.47 -17.76
N LEU A 4 12.66 2.74 -17.22
CA LEU A 4 12.44 1.60 -16.35
C LEU A 4 12.68 2.01 -14.90
N GLY A 5 11.63 2.02 -14.11
CA GLY A 5 11.70 2.23 -12.67
C GLY A 5 11.88 0.91 -11.91
N ILE A 6 12.68 0.93 -10.84
CA ILE A 6 12.99 -0.23 -10.01
C ILE A 6 12.83 0.12 -8.52
N SER A 7 12.10 -0.74 -7.82
CA SER A 7 12.01 -0.79 -6.35
C SER A 7 12.49 -2.16 -5.88
N ALA A 8 13.45 -2.22 -4.96
CA ALA A 8 14.09 -3.47 -4.54
C ALA A 8 14.90 -3.36 -3.24
N PHE A 9 15.33 -4.52 -2.72
CA PHE A 9 16.28 -4.68 -1.61
C PHE A 9 15.79 -4.28 -0.21
N TYR A 10 14.47 -4.18 -0.03
CA TYR A 10 13.83 -3.99 1.28
C TYR A 10 12.62 -4.93 1.47
N HIS A 11 11.49 -4.66 0.80
CA HIS A 11 10.36 -5.56 0.61
C HIS A 11 9.56 -5.11 -0.62
N ASP A 12 8.66 -5.97 -1.10
CA ASP A 12 7.73 -5.66 -2.21
C ASP A 12 8.41 -5.16 -3.49
N SER A 13 9.53 -5.79 -3.87
CA SER A 13 10.29 -5.38 -5.05
C SER A 13 9.42 -5.38 -6.31
N ALA A 14 9.62 -4.38 -7.16
CA ALA A 14 8.78 -4.13 -8.32
C ALA A 14 9.55 -3.45 -9.45
N ALA A 15 9.04 -3.60 -10.65
CA ALA A 15 9.50 -2.88 -11.84
C ALA A 15 8.31 -2.22 -12.53
N ALA A 16 8.56 -1.07 -13.15
CA ALA A 16 7.57 -0.35 -13.96
C ALA A 16 8.23 0.24 -15.20
N LEU A 17 7.62 0.06 -16.37
CA LEU A 17 8.05 0.65 -17.64
C LEU A 17 7.09 1.75 -18.06
N VAL A 18 7.64 2.95 -18.24
CA VAL A 18 6.96 4.11 -18.81
C VAL A 18 7.54 4.36 -20.20
N VAL A 19 6.67 4.46 -21.20
CA VAL A 19 7.04 4.85 -22.56
C VAL A 19 6.33 6.15 -22.90
N ASP A 20 7.11 7.21 -22.97
CA ASP A 20 6.66 8.59 -23.06
C ASP A 20 5.72 8.97 -21.91
N ASP A 21 4.42 9.07 -22.16
CA ASP A 21 3.43 9.44 -21.15
C ASP A 21 2.56 8.24 -20.73
N GLU A 22 2.85 7.05 -21.27
CA GLU A 22 2.07 5.83 -21.05
C GLU A 22 2.74 4.88 -20.05
N ILE A 23 1.97 4.42 -19.08
CA ILE A 23 2.36 3.36 -18.16
C ILE A 23 2.10 2.01 -18.86
N VAL A 24 3.14 1.49 -19.52
CA VAL A 24 3.03 0.30 -20.35
C VAL A 24 2.87 -0.96 -19.50
N ALA A 25 3.67 -1.09 -18.44
CA ALA A 25 3.67 -2.25 -17.57
C ALA A 25 4.19 -1.93 -16.18
N ALA A 26 3.67 -2.63 -15.18
CA ALA A 26 4.17 -2.60 -13.81
C ALA A 26 3.82 -3.91 -13.10
N ALA A 27 4.78 -4.48 -12.37
CA ALA A 27 4.54 -5.72 -11.64
C ALA A 27 5.45 -5.86 -10.42
N GLN A 28 4.95 -6.56 -9.40
CA GLN A 28 5.71 -6.94 -8.21
C GLN A 28 6.37 -8.31 -8.42
N GLU A 29 7.62 -8.45 -7.98
CA GLU A 29 8.43 -9.66 -8.14
C GLU A 29 7.77 -10.88 -7.46
N GLU A 30 7.14 -10.66 -6.30
CA GLU A 30 6.45 -11.71 -5.53
C GLU A 30 5.37 -12.45 -6.35
N ARG A 31 4.78 -11.78 -7.35
CA ARG A 31 3.77 -12.38 -8.22
C ARG A 31 4.36 -13.45 -9.12
N PHE A 32 5.63 -13.34 -9.47
CA PHE A 32 6.35 -14.30 -10.30
C PHE A 32 7.15 -15.31 -9.47
N THR A 33 7.80 -14.88 -8.39
CA THR A 33 8.63 -15.76 -7.55
C THR A 33 7.82 -16.59 -6.58
N ARG A 34 6.57 -16.16 -6.31
CA ARG A 34 5.67 -16.74 -5.30
C ARG A 34 6.22 -16.63 -3.87
N LYS A 35 7.25 -15.81 -3.67
CA LYS A 35 7.81 -15.45 -2.36
C LYS A 35 7.17 -14.14 -1.92
N LYS A 36 6.30 -14.21 -0.92
CA LYS A 36 5.58 -13.03 -0.42
C LYS A 36 6.56 -11.97 0.09
N HIS A 37 6.38 -10.71 -0.31
CA HIS A 37 7.22 -9.56 0.01
C HIS A 37 8.67 -9.71 -0.47
N ASP A 38 8.88 -10.32 -1.65
CA ASP A 38 10.22 -10.60 -2.18
C ASP A 38 11.11 -9.34 -2.19
N PRO A 39 12.23 -9.30 -1.45
CA PRO A 39 13.12 -8.16 -1.42
C PRO A 39 14.22 -8.24 -2.49
N SER A 40 14.31 -9.32 -3.28
CA SER A 40 15.38 -9.46 -4.27
C SER A 40 15.25 -8.47 -5.41
N PHE A 41 16.32 -8.31 -6.20
CA PHE A 41 16.23 -7.59 -7.46
C PHE A 41 15.09 -8.15 -8.33
N PRO A 42 14.19 -7.31 -8.88
CA PRO A 42 12.95 -7.74 -9.52
C PRO A 42 13.18 -8.22 -10.97
N SER A 43 14.03 -9.23 -11.14
CA SER A 43 14.45 -9.73 -12.47
C SER A 43 13.29 -10.19 -13.34
N ARG A 44 12.29 -10.89 -12.76
CA ARG A 44 11.14 -11.40 -13.51
C ARG A 44 10.18 -10.27 -13.86
N ALA A 45 9.96 -9.33 -12.94
CA ALA A 45 9.14 -8.16 -13.22
C ALA A 45 9.78 -7.25 -14.28
N VAL A 46 11.10 -7.05 -14.24
CA VAL A 46 11.83 -6.31 -15.29
C VAL A 46 11.69 -7.00 -16.64
N ALA A 47 11.94 -8.32 -16.71
CA ALA A 47 11.78 -9.08 -17.94
C ALA A 47 10.36 -8.97 -18.50
N TYR A 48 9.34 -9.07 -17.65
CA TYR A 48 7.95 -8.86 -18.03
C TYR A 48 7.70 -7.44 -18.57
N CYS A 49 8.20 -6.39 -17.89
CA CYS A 49 7.99 -5.02 -18.33
C CYS A 49 8.60 -4.75 -19.71
N LEU A 50 9.82 -5.26 -19.95
CA LEU A 50 10.50 -5.17 -21.25
C LEU A 50 9.73 -5.92 -22.35
N GLN A 51 9.27 -7.14 -22.04
CA GLN A 51 8.46 -7.94 -22.96
C GLN A 51 7.15 -7.23 -23.30
N ALA A 52 6.43 -6.70 -22.31
CA ALA A 52 5.18 -5.99 -22.50
C ALA A 52 5.36 -4.70 -23.33
N GLY A 53 6.50 -4.03 -23.19
CA GLY A 53 6.85 -2.88 -24.03
C GLY A 53 7.41 -3.24 -25.41
N GLY A 54 7.67 -4.51 -25.70
CA GLY A 54 8.32 -4.93 -26.95
C GLY A 54 9.71 -4.33 -27.14
N ILE A 55 10.43 -4.04 -26.05
CA ILE A 55 11.74 -3.39 -26.09
C ILE A 55 12.83 -4.27 -25.47
N ALA A 56 14.03 -4.20 -26.04
CA ALA A 56 15.22 -4.73 -25.41
C ALA A 56 15.66 -3.83 -24.24
N LEU A 57 16.38 -4.41 -23.28
CA LEU A 57 16.94 -3.68 -22.14
C LEU A 57 17.84 -2.52 -22.59
N ASP A 58 18.63 -2.70 -23.66
CA ASP A 58 19.52 -1.66 -24.17
C ASP A 58 18.80 -0.49 -24.82
N ALA A 59 17.52 -0.66 -25.19
CA ALA A 59 16.69 0.41 -25.75
C ALA A 59 16.08 1.33 -24.66
N VAL A 60 16.27 1.03 -23.38
CA VAL A 60 15.77 1.84 -22.26
C VAL A 60 16.62 3.10 -22.07
N ASP A 61 16.03 4.29 -22.19
CA ASP A 61 16.79 5.54 -22.08
C ASP A 61 17.32 5.77 -20.65
N PHE A 62 16.50 5.46 -19.64
CA PHE A 62 16.87 5.60 -18.23
C PHE A 62 16.39 4.42 -17.38
N ILE A 63 17.23 3.98 -16.45
CA ILE A 63 16.86 3.07 -15.36
C ILE A 63 16.95 3.84 -14.06
N VAL A 64 15.88 3.82 -13.27
CA VAL A 64 15.76 4.71 -12.10
C VAL A 64 15.41 3.90 -10.86
N PHE A 65 16.27 3.97 -9.86
CA PHE A 65 16.01 3.37 -8.55
C PHE A 65 15.33 4.36 -7.61
N TYR A 66 14.33 3.90 -6.86
CA TYR A 66 13.39 4.75 -6.11
C TYR A 66 13.91 5.42 -4.82
N ASP A 67 15.12 5.09 -4.35
CA ASP A 67 15.68 5.52 -3.07
C ASP A 67 17.16 5.93 -3.22
N LYS A 68 17.61 6.99 -2.54
CA LYS A 68 19.03 7.40 -2.52
C LYS A 68 19.82 6.70 -1.38
N PRO A 69 20.73 5.75 -1.70
CA PRO A 69 21.41 4.92 -0.70
C PRO A 69 22.29 5.70 0.28
N PHE A 70 22.90 6.81 -0.16
CA PHE A 70 23.79 7.61 0.70
C PHE A 70 23.04 8.35 1.81
N LEU A 71 21.88 8.96 1.50
CA LEU A 71 21.08 9.67 2.49
C LEU A 71 20.53 8.70 3.53
N LYS A 72 20.13 7.49 3.11
CA LYS A 72 19.72 6.41 4.00
C LYS A 72 20.84 5.94 4.92
N PHE A 73 22.06 5.81 4.39
CA PHE A 73 23.24 5.47 5.18
C PHE A 73 23.55 6.56 6.22
N GLU A 74 23.48 7.84 5.81
CA GLU A 74 23.65 8.99 6.70
C GLU A 74 22.66 8.96 7.86
N ARG A 75 21.36 8.71 7.59
CA ARG A 75 20.35 8.57 8.64
C ARG A 75 20.71 7.50 9.66
N LEU A 76 21.07 6.31 9.20
CA LEU A 76 21.41 5.21 10.10
C LEU A 76 22.61 5.57 10.98
N LEU A 77 23.64 6.15 10.38
CA LEU A 77 24.83 6.61 11.08
C LEU A 77 24.49 7.64 12.17
N GLN A 78 23.77 8.70 11.80
CA GLN A 78 23.38 9.76 12.71
C GLN A 78 22.46 9.25 13.84
N THR A 79 21.51 8.36 13.51
CA THR A 79 20.61 7.73 14.51
C THR A 79 21.41 6.96 15.55
N TYR A 80 22.38 6.15 15.12
CA TYR A 80 23.17 5.35 16.05
C TYR A 80 24.08 6.19 16.95
N VAL A 81 24.62 7.29 16.42
CA VAL A 81 25.43 8.24 17.19
C VAL A 81 24.55 9.01 18.19
N ALA A 82 23.40 9.52 17.77
CA ALA A 82 22.48 10.29 18.61
C ALA A 82 21.94 9.48 19.80
N LEU A 83 21.84 8.15 19.65
CA LEU A 83 21.31 7.24 20.68
C LEU A 83 22.40 6.46 21.42
N ALA A 84 23.65 6.95 21.40
CA ALA A 84 24.74 6.36 22.18
C ALA A 84 24.43 6.40 23.70
N PRO A 85 24.80 5.36 24.49
CA PRO A 85 25.60 4.20 24.09
C PRO A 85 24.80 3.04 23.47
N ARG A 86 23.46 3.06 23.52
CA ARG A 86 22.62 1.96 23.02
C ARG A 86 22.74 1.77 21.51
N GLY A 87 22.81 2.88 20.77
CA GLY A 87 23.00 2.88 19.31
C GLY A 87 24.35 2.29 18.86
N PHE A 88 25.39 2.28 19.71
CA PHE A 88 26.71 1.77 19.35
C PHE A 88 26.71 0.27 19.04
N ARG A 89 25.86 -0.52 19.73
CA ARG A 89 25.72 -1.95 19.44
C ARG A 89 25.18 -2.17 18.03
N SER A 90 24.16 -1.42 17.64
CA SER A 90 23.51 -1.50 16.34
C SER A 90 24.43 -0.98 15.24
N PHE A 91 25.16 0.11 15.50
CA PHE A 91 26.24 0.60 14.65
C PHE A 91 27.26 -0.50 14.33
N ARG A 92 27.80 -1.18 15.36
CA ARG A 92 28.81 -2.23 15.18
C ARG A 92 28.33 -3.41 14.32
N MET A 93 27.03 -3.72 14.34
CA MET A 93 26.45 -4.80 13.53
C MET A 93 26.09 -4.35 12.10
N ALA A 94 25.53 -3.14 11.96
CA ALA A 94 25.00 -2.66 10.68
C ALA A 94 26.09 -2.12 9.74
N ILE A 95 27.08 -1.40 10.28
CA ILE A 95 28.09 -0.69 9.46
C ILE A 95 28.91 -1.63 8.55
N PRO A 96 29.38 -2.81 9.00
CA PRO A 96 30.10 -3.73 8.12
C PRO A 96 29.28 -4.21 6.92
N LEU A 97 27.97 -4.41 7.07
CA LEU A 97 27.05 -4.78 5.99
C LEU A 97 26.86 -3.61 5.01
N TRP A 98 26.67 -2.41 5.53
CA TRP A 98 26.49 -1.21 4.71
C TRP A 98 27.73 -0.86 3.89
N LEU A 99 28.93 -0.97 4.49
CA LEU A 99 30.20 -0.71 3.82
C LEU A 99 30.56 -1.76 2.76
N ARG A 100 30.05 -2.99 2.87
CA ARG A 100 30.35 -4.07 1.90
C ARG A 100 29.30 -4.20 0.78
N GLU A 101 28.03 -3.94 1.08
CA GLU A 101 26.92 -4.24 0.16
C GLU A 101 26.17 -2.98 -0.25
N LYS A 102 25.58 -2.25 0.72
CA LYS A 102 24.57 -1.21 0.45
C LYS A 102 25.13 0.12 -0.06
N LEU A 103 26.36 0.50 0.29
CA LEU A 103 27.00 1.71 -0.27
C LEU A 103 27.39 1.54 -1.75
N PHE A 104 27.44 0.29 -2.24
CA PHE A 104 27.67 -0.02 -3.65
C PHE A 104 26.37 -0.32 -4.41
N GLN A 105 25.24 0.23 -3.97
CA GLN A 105 23.92 0.00 -4.58
C GLN A 105 23.91 0.23 -6.10
N LYS A 106 24.63 1.23 -6.60
CA LYS A 106 24.78 1.48 -8.06
C LYS A 106 25.46 0.32 -8.77
N ARG A 107 26.54 -0.21 -8.20
CA ARG A 107 27.26 -1.36 -8.74
C ARG A 107 26.41 -2.63 -8.67
N LEU A 108 25.74 -2.88 -7.54
CA LEU A 108 24.85 -4.02 -7.39
C LEU A 108 23.73 -4.01 -8.45
N LEU A 109 23.08 -2.86 -8.65
CA LEU A 109 22.07 -2.70 -9.70
C LEU A 109 22.66 -2.94 -11.10
N ALA A 110 23.83 -2.39 -11.40
CA ALA A 110 24.51 -2.63 -12.68
C ALA A 110 24.85 -4.11 -12.89
N ASP A 111 25.36 -4.80 -11.86
CA ASP A 111 25.68 -6.23 -11.91
C ASP A 111 24.41 -7.06 -12.14
N GLU A 112 23.30 -6.77 -11.45
CA GLU A 112 22.01 -7.46 -11.65
C GLU A 112 21.42 -7.20 -13.04
N LEU A 113 21.53 -5.96 -13.56
CA LEU A 113 21.11 -5.61 -14.92
C LEU A 113 21.96 -6.33 -15.98
N THR A 114 23.25 -6.52 -15.71
CA THR A 114 24.14 -7.30 -16.60
C THR A 114 23.70 -8.76 -16.69
N LYS A 115 23.30 -9.36 -15.57
CA LYS A 115 22.83 -10.76 -15.52
C LYS A 115 21.58 -11.01 -16.37
N ILE A 116 20.76 -9.98 -16.59
CA ILE A 116 19.55 -10.07 -17.41
C ILE A 116 19.74 -9.55 -18.84
N GLY A 117 21.00 -9.41 -19.28
CA GLY A 117 21.35 -9.13 -20.67
C GLY A 117 21.70 -7.68 -20.98
N GLY A 118 22.00 -6.84 -19.98
CA GLY A 118 22.53 -5.50 -20.20
C GLY A 118 24.04 -5.46 -20.44
N ASP A 119 24.52 -4.45 -21.16
CA ASP A 119 25.93 -4.25 -21.53
C ASP A 119 26.91 -3.97 -20.35
N GLY A 120 26.39 -3.86 -19.12
CA GLY A 120 27.17 -3.71 -17.88
C GLY A 120 27.68 -2.30 -17.57
N ASP A 121 27.78 -1.40 -18.55
CA ASP A 121 28.01 0.03 -18.32
C ASP A 121 26.72 0.86 -18.47
N TRP A 122 26.10 1.13 -17.33
CA TRP A 122 24.88 1.94 -17.25
C TRP A 122 25.16 3.42 -17.01
N GLY A 123 26.42 3.83 -16.86
CA GLY A 123 26.89 5.22 -16.74
C GLY A 123 25.90 6.20 -16.11
N ASP A 124 25.43 7.12 -16.96
CA ASP A 124 24.43 8.17 -16.66
C ASP A 124 22.97 7.73 -16.90
N ARG A 125 22.75 6.55 -17.48
CA ARG A 125 21.40 5.99 -17.70
C ARG A 125 20.83 5.44 -16.39
N LEU A 126 21.68 4.95 -15.47
CA LEU A 126 21.27 4.53 -14.13
C LEU A 126 21.22 5.72 -13.16
N ARG A 127 20.01 6.10 -12.76
CA ARG A 127 19.70 7.24 -11.89
C ARG A 127 19.01 6.81 -10.60
N PHE A 128 18.92 7.74 -9.65
CA PHE A 128 18.28 7.56 -8.35
C PHE A 128 17.30 8.70 -8.10
N CYS A 129 16.10 8.35 -7.63
CA CYS A 129 15.08 9.28 -7.17
C CYS A 129 15.02 9.24 -5.65
N GLU A 130 14.50 10.29 -5.01
CA GLU A 130 14.24 10.26 -3.56
C GLU A 130 12.99 9.42 -3.27
N HIS A 131 12.95 8.70 -2.15
CA HIS A 131 11.86 7.78 -1.80
C HIS A 131 10.50 8.47 -1.74
N HIS A 132 10.43 9.56 -0.98
CA HIS A 132 9.20 10.34 -0.84
C HIS A 132 8.81 11.07 -2.12
N LEU A 133 9.79 11.53 -2.92
CA LEU A 133 9.52 12.09 -4.24
C LEU A 133 8.96 11.02 -5.19
N SER A 134 9.47 9.80 -5.12
CA SER A 134 8.96 8.66 -5.89
C SER A 134 7.52 8.35 -5.49
N HIS A 135 7.20 8.29 -4.20
CA HIS A 135 5.81 8.15 -3.76
C HIS A 135 4.90 9.28 -4.26
N ALA A 136 5.32 10.53 -4.07
CA ALA A 136 4.54 11.69 -4.50
C ALA A 136 4.32 11.69 -6.03
N ALA A 137 5.36 11.39 -6.80
CA ALA A 137 5.30 11.27 -8.26
C ALA A 137 4.42 10.11 -8.70
N SER A 138 4.49 8.97 -8.00
CA SER A 138 3.63 7.81 -8.27
C SER A 138 2.16 8.15 -8.06
N ALA A 139 1.82 9.14 -7.21
CA ALA A 139 0.44 9.54 -7.01
C ALA A 139 0.00 10.66 -7.93
N PHE A 140 0.75 11.76 -7.97
CA PHE A 140 0.35 12.95 -8.70
C PHE A 140 0.28 12.70 -10.21
N TYR A 141 1.32 12.14 -10.82
CA TYR A 141 1.39 12.05 -12.28
C TYR A 141 0.31 11.18 -12.92
N PRO A 142 -0.05 10.00 -12.37
CA PRO A 142 -1.15 9.22 -12.91
C PRO A 142 -2.53 9.68 -12.43
N SER A 143 -2.64 10.55 -11.42
CA SER A 143 -3.93 11.09 -10.97
C SER A 143 -4.67 11.84 -12.08
N PRO A 144 -6.00 11.99 -11.98
CA PRO A 144 -6.80 12.75 -12.94
C PRO A 144 -6.71 14.27 -12.74
N PHE A 145 -5.87 14.76 -11.82
CA PHE A 145 -5.86 16.18 -11.43
C PHE A 145 -4.75 16.98 -12.11
N GLU A 146 -5.07 18.19 -12.58
CA GLU A 146 -4.08 19.17 -13.09
C GLU A 146 -3.21 19.75 -11.98
N ASP A 147 -3.83 20.03 -10.83
CA ASP A 147 -3.17 20.40 -9.59
C ASP A 147 -3.72 19.61 -8.40
N ALA A 148 -2.86 19.33 -7.43
CA ALA A 148 -3.23 18.66 -6.20
C ALA A 148 -2.21 18.92 -5.09
N VAL A 149 -2.69 18.85 -3.84
CA VAL A 149 -1.81 18.52 -2.71
C VAL A 149 -1.46 17.04 -2.83
N VAL A 150 -0.22 16.69 -2.54
CA VAL A 150 0.22 15.30 -2.45
C VAL A 150 0.72 15.04 -1.04
N LEU A 151 0.03 14.16 -0.31
CA LEU A 151 0.41 13.76 1.03
C LEU A 151 0.95 12.33 1.00
N THR A 152 2.25 12.20 1.27
CA THR A 152 2.94 10.90 1.38
C THR A 152 3.11 10.56 2.85
N MET A 153 2.62 9.40 3.28
CA MET A 153 2.73 8.92 4.66
C MET A 153 3.23 7.49 4.68
N ASP A 154 4.41 7.28 5.26
CA ASP A 154 5.12 6.00 5.18
C ASP A 154 5.82 5.62 6.49
N GLY A 155 6.37 4.40 6.52
CA GLY A 155 7.22 3.94 7.63
C GLY A 155 8.49 4.79 7.74
N VAL A 156 9.36 4.73 6.73
CA VAL A 156 10.59 5.51 6.66
C VAL A 156 11.19 5.48 5.24
N GLY A 157 11.51 6.64 4.68
CA GLY A 157 12.35 6.76 3.48
C GLY A 157 13.84 6.91 3.82
N GLU A 158 14.49 7.86 3.16
CA GLU A 158 15.86 8.28 3.52
C GLU A 158 15.88 9.00 4.86
N TRP A 159 14.97 9.95 5.05
CA TRP A 159 14.77 10.72 6.29
C TRP A 159 13.30 10.98 6.56
N ALA A 160 12.57 11.41 5.55
CA ALA A 160 11.15 11.66 5.64
C ALA A 160 10.36 10.38 6.01
N THR A 161 9.28 10.60 6.74
CA THR A 161 8.27 9.61 7.13
C THR A 161 6.89 10.10 6.75
N THR A 162 6.70 11.42 6.73
CA THR A 162 5.56 12.10 6.12
C THR A 162 6.09 13.28 5.30
N SER A 163 5.57 13.49 4.10
CA SER A 163 5.86 14.68 3.30
C SER A 163 4.61 15.24 2.62
N ALA A 164 4.58 16.55 2.48
CA ALA A 164 3.55 17.26 1.73
C ALA A 164 4.17 17.98 0.53
N ALA A 165 3.54 17.81 -0.62
CA ALA A 165 3.96 18.45 -1.86
C ALA A 165 2.78 19.14 -2.57
N VAL A 166 3.10 20.08 -3.44
CA VAL A 166 2.16 20.64 -4.42
C VAL A 166 2.58 20.17 -5.80
N GLY A 167 1.66 19.51 -6.50
CA GLY A 167 1.80 19.19 -7.91
C GLY A 167 1.02 20.19 -8.76
N ARG A 168 1.63 20.73 -9.82
CA ARG A 168 0.98 21.59 -10.84
C ARG A 168 1.58 21.33 -12.22
N GLY A 169 0.79 20.82 -13.15
CA GLY A 169 1.29 20.42 -14.46
C GLY A 169 2.39 19.36 -14.33
N SER A 170 3.60 19.64 -14.83
CA SER A 170 4.77 18.75 -14.66
C SER A 170 5.54 18.98 -13.36
N ALA A 171 5.34 20.11 -12.68
CA ALA A 171 6.05 20.45 -11.45
C ALA A 171 5.50 19.68 -10.25
N LEU A 172 6.39 19.29 -9.35
CA LEU A 172 6.08 18.62 -8.10
C LEU A 172 7.10 19.05 -7.05
N GLU A 173 6.65 19.85 -6.08
CA GLU A 173 7.51 20.48 -5.07
C GLU A 173 7.11 20.03 -3.67
N ILE A 174 8.02 19.33 -2.97
CA ILE A 174 7.87 19.01 -1.55
C ILE A 174 8.21 20.27 -0.75
N PHE A 175 7.28 20.73 0.09
CA PHE A 175 7.45 21.94 0.88
C PHE A 175 7.45 21.70 2.39
N GLU A 176 7.09 20.49 2.84
CA GLU A 176 7.09 20.14 4.25
C GLU A 176 7.36 18.65 4.45
N GLU A 177 8.11 18.33 5.51
CA GLU A 177 8.43 16.95 5.89
C GLU A 177 8.42 16.79 7.41
N ILE A 178 8.00 15.61 7.84
CA ILE A 178 8.26 15.07 9.17
C ILE A 178 9.31 13.98 9.00
N HIS A 179 10.34 14.02 9.83
CA HIS A 179 11.49 13.13 9.71
C HIS A 179 11.47 12.02 10.76
N PHE A 180 12.16 10.94 10.42
CA PHE A 180 12.51 9.86 11.33
C PHE A 180 13.17 10.42 12.60
N PRO A 181 12.80 9.93 13.80
CA PRO A 181 12.05 8.70 14.06
C PRO A 181 10.52 8.85 14.17
N HIS A 182 9.97 10.03 13.89
CA HIS A 182 8.54 10.28 14.08
C HIS A 182 7.76 9.84 12.84
N SER A 183 6.99 8.75 12.93
CA SER A 183 6.23 8.20 11.78
C SER A 183 4.88 7.66 12.22
N LEU A 184 3.81 8.02 11.49
CA LEU A 184 2.50 7.38 11.66
C LEU A 184 2.54 5.90 11.26
N GLY A 185 3.32 5.55 10.23
CA GLY A 185 3.54 4.17 9.80
C GLY A 185 4.24 3.33 10.86
N LEU A 186 5.30 3.84 11.48
CA LEU A 186 6.00 3.13 12.57
C LEU A 186 5.18 3.08 13.86
N LEU A 187 4.40 4.13 14.16
CA LEU A 187 3.45 4.12 15.28
C LEU A 187 2.43 2.99 15.08
N TYR A 188 1.78 2.91 13.92
CA TYR A 188 0.81 1.86 13.62
C TYR A 188 1.46 0.47 13.59
N SER A 189 2.69 0.36 13.09
CA SER A 189 3.49 -0.87 13.11
C SER A 189 3.85 -1.31 14.53
N ALA A 190 4.04 -0.38 15.47
CA ALA A 190 4.30 -0.70 16.87
C ALA A 190 3.09 -1.37 17.53
N PHE A 191 1.87 -0.91 17.24
CA PHE A 191 0.64 -1.58 17.68
C PHE A 191 0.39 -2.90 16.95
N THR A 192 0.77 -2.98 15.67
CA THR A 192 0.73 -4.23 14.89
C THR A 192 1.62 -5.29 15.54
N TYR A 193 2.84 -4.91 15.92
CA TYR A 193 3.76 -5.75 16.68
C TYR A 193 3.21 -6.11 18.07
N TYR A 194 2.69 -5.13 18.81
CA TYR A 194 2.17 -5.31 20.17
C TYR A 194 1.00 -6.31 20.22
N THR A 195 0.16 -6.30 19.19
CA THR A 195 -0.95 -7.26 19.00
C THR A 195 -0.51 -8.57 18.33
N GLY A 196 0.80 -8.84 18.24
CA GLY A 196 1.36 -10.12 17.77
C GLY A 196 1.21 -10.36 16.27
N PHE A 197 0.96 -9.32 15.48
CA PHE A 197 0.96 -9.41 14.02
C PHE A 197 2.36 -9.08 13.45
N LYS A 198 2.63 -9.60 12.26
CA LYS A 198 3.92 -9.42 11.58
C LYS A 198 4.03 -8.01 11.01
N VAL A 199 5.03 -7.24 11.42
CA VAL A 199 5.35 -5.91 10.89
C VAL A 199 5.63 -5.96 9.38
N ASN A 200 5.31 -4.88 8.66
CA ASN A 200 5.37 -4.71 7.20
C ASN A 200 4.45 -5.67 6.41
N SER A 201 3.52 -6.35 7.08
CA SER A 201 2.60 -7.31 6.46
C SER A 201 1.37 -7.65 7.31
N GLY A 202 1.14 -6.93 8.41
CA GLY A 202 0.16 -7.26 9.44
C GLY A 202 -0.72 -6.07 9.81
N GLU A 203 -0.37 -4.88 9.33
CA GLU A 203 -1.05 -3.62 9.58
C GLU A 203 -2.49 -3.70 9.09
N TYR A 204 -2.73 -4.34 7.93
CA TYR A 204 -4.09 -4.58 7.44
C TYR A 204 -4.89 -5.61 8.27
N LYS A 205 -4.23 -6.45 9.08
CA LYS A 205 -4.91 -7.29 10.08
C LYS A 205 -5.35 -6.45 11.27
N LEU A 206 -4.48 -5.56 11.74
CA LEU A 206 -4.81 -4.62 12.81
C LEU A 206 -5.98 -3.71 12.40
N MET A 207 -5.92 -3.14 11.19
CA MET A 207 -7.02 -2.36 10.62
C MET A 207 -8.32 -3.16 10.53
N GLY A 208 -8.24 -4.44 10.13
CA GLY A 208 -9.40 -5.34 10.08
C GLY A 208 -9.91 -5.77 11.47
N LEU A 209 -9.10 -5.66 12.52
CA LEU A 209 -9.48 -5.97 13.89
C LEU A 209 -10.18 -4.79 14.58
N ALA A 210 -9.84 -3.56 14.19
CA ALA A 210 -10.35 -2.33 14.80
C ALA A 210 -11.89 -2.24 14.90
N PRO A 211 -12.72 -2.66 13.92
CA PRO A 211 -14.17 -2.58 14.02
C PRO A 211 -14.80 -3.44 15.13
N TYR A 212 -14.04 -4.38 15.69
CA TYR A 212 -14.52 -5.29 16.75
C TYR A 212 -14.23 -4.76 18.16
N GLY A 213 -13.51 -3.65 18.30
CA GLY A 213 -13.21 -3.05 19.60
C GLY A 213 -13.82 -1.68 19.79
N GLU A 214 -13.57 -1.10 20.96
CA GLU A 214 -13.88 0.28 21.31
C GLU A 214 -12.59 1.08 21.53
N PRO A 215 -12.53 2.36 21.14
CA PRO A 215 -11.30 3.17 21.21
C PRO A 215 -10.96 3.64 22.65
N LYS A 216 -11.02 2.74 23.64
CA LYS A 216 -10.85 3.02 25.08
C LYS A 216 -9.48 3.60 25.43
N TYR A 217 -8.45 3.28 24.64
CA TYR A 217 -7.08 3.70 24.87
C TYR A 217 -6.64 4.86 23.97
N ALA A 218 -7.53 5.42 23.14
CA ALA A 218 -7.18 6.50 22.21
C ALA A 218 -6.60 7.72 22.95
N GLN A 219 -7.23 8.12 24.07
CA GLN A 219 -6.73 9.22 24.88
C GLN A 219 -5.38 8.87 25.53
N THR A 220 -5.20 7.64 26.03
CA THR A 220 -3.91 7.19 26.57
C THR A 220 -2.79 7.31 25.54
N ILE A 221 -3.07 6.99 24.26
CA ILE A 221 -2.12 7.14 23.16
C ILE A 221 -1.79 8.62 22.93
N LEU A 222 -2.80 9.49 22.85
CA LEU A 222 -2.62 10.94 22.64
C LEU A 222 -1.87 11.62 23.81
N ASP A 223 -2.10 11.17 25.03
CA ASP A 223 -1.48 11.78 26.22
C ASP A 223 -0.02 11.35 26.42
N ASN A 224 0.39 10.18 25.91
CA ASN A 224 1.67 9.57 26.27
C ASN A 224 2.59 9.24 25.09
N LEU A 225 2.04 8.88 23.93
CA LEU A 225 2.84 8.33 22.82
C LEU A 225 3.07 9.32 21.68
N ILE A 226 2.11 10.22 21.42
CA ILE A 226 2.15 11.15 20.30
C ILE A 226 1.72 12.55 20.73
N ASP A 227 2.62 13.51 20.59
CA ASP A 227 2.30 14.93 20.70
C ASP A 227 1.72 15.42 19.35
N LEU A 228 0.41 15.19 19.15
CA LEU A 228 -0.31 15.56 17.92
C LEU A 228 -0.86 16.98 18.03
N LYS A 229 -0.37 17.88 17.17
CA LYS A 229 -0.77 19.29 17.14
C LYS A 229 -2.06 19.51 16.34
N PRO A 230 -2.72 20.68 16.49
CA PRO A 230 -3.93 21.01 15.74
C PRO A 230 -3.75 21.04 14.21
N ASP A 231 -2.55 21.40 13.74
CA ASP A 231 -2.19 21.43 12.32
C ASP A 231 -1.81 20.06 11.73
N GLY A 232 -1.85 19.01 12.56
CA GLY A 232 -1.50 17.64 12.20
C GLY A 232 -0.01 17.33 12.32
N SER A 233 0.85 18.31 12.59
CA SER A 233 2.25 18.04 12.91
C SER A 233 2.34 17.22 14.20
N PHE A 234 3.33 16.33 14.29
CA PHE A 234 3.45 15.45 15.44
C PHE A 234 4.88 15.06 15.77
N ARG A 235 5.09 14.70 17.04
CA ARG A 235 6.29 14.00 17.50
C ARG A 235 5.90 12.82 18.38
N LEU A 236 6.66 11.73 18.27
CA LEU A 236 6.49 10.55 19.10
C LEU A 236 7.39 10.63 20.34
N ASP A 237 6.87 10.20 21.50
CA ASP A 237 7.73 9.95 22.66
C ASP A 237 8.52 8.66 22.42
N MET A 238 9.76 8.84 22.00
CA MET A 238 10.67 7.75 21.64
C MET A 238 11.02 6.83 22.81
N SER A 239 10.71 7.21 24.06
CA SER A 239 11.01 6.38 25.22
C SER A 239 10.15 5.11 25.31
N PHE A 240 9.04 5.03 24.56
CA PHE A 240 8.17 3.86 24.49
C PHE A 240 8.50 2.88 23.35
N PHE A 241 9.37 3.28 22.42
CA PHE A 241 9.71 2.51 21.23
C PHE A 241 11.12 1.95 21.31
N ASP A 242 11.41 0.91 20.52
CA ASP A 242 12.76 0.33 20.43
C ASP A 242 13.28 0.23 18.99
N TYR A 243 12.48 0.54 17.97
CA TYR A 243 12.88 0.36 16.56
C TYR A 243 14.07 1.22 16.10
N CYS A 244 14.48 2.23 16.88
CA CYS A 244 15.69 3.00 16.57
C CYS A 244 17.00 2.29 16.97
N THR A 245 16.94 1.39 17.96
CA THR A 245 18.16 0.78 18.55
C THR A 245 18.06 -0.73 18.76
N GLY A 246 16.88 -1.28 18.95
CA GLY A 246 16.62 -2.69 19.18
C GLY A 246 16.14 -3.45 17.95
N LEU A 247 15.70 -4.68 18.20
CA LEU A 247 15.15 -5.60 17.18
C LEU A 247 13.63 -5.70 17.26
N THR A 248 12.99 -4.93 18.15
CA THR A 248 11.54 -4.91 18.40
C THR A 248 10.97 -3.53 18.14
N MET A 249 9.65 -3.43 17.96
CA MET A 249 9.01 -2.12 17.76
C MET A 249 8.78 -1.38 19.08
N THR A 250 8.40 -2.11 20.12
CA THR A 250 8.03 -1.57 21.44
C THR A 250 8.96 -2.10 22.53
N ASN A 251 8.88 -1.50 23.72
CA ASN A 251 9.66 -1.90 24.91
C ASN A 251 8.76 -2.06 26.15
N GLY A 252 9.37 -2.39 27.31
CA GLY A 252 8.61 -2.63 28.55
C GLY A 252 7.83 -1.43 29.10
N ARG A 253 8.16 -0.17 28.74
CA ARG A 253 7.32 0.99 29.08
C ARG A 253 6.00 0.95 28.33
N PHE A 254 6.03 0.52 27.07
CA PHE A 254 4.83 0.35 26.25
C PHE A 254 3.89 -0.69 26.86
N SER A 255 4.40 -1.87 27.23
CA SER A 255 3.60 -2.90 27.91
C SER A 255 3.04 -2.42 29.24
N ARG A 256 3.82 -1.68 30.05
CA ARG A 256 3.33 -1.11 31.32
C ARG A 256 2.24 -0.05 31.12
N LEU A 257 2.32 0.74 30.06
CA LEU A 257 1.34 1.78 29.76
C LEU A 257 -0.06 1.18 29.52
N PHE A 258 -0.14 0.07 28.79
CA PHE A 258 -1.41 -0.57 28.45
C PHE A 258 -1.79 -1.74 29.38
N GLY A 259 -0.88 -2.16 30.26
CA GLY A 259 -1.12 -3.19 31.28
C GLY A 259 -0.99 -4.64 30.82
N GLU A 260 -0.62 -4.88 29.56
CA GLU A 260 -0.49 -6.22 28.96
C GLU A 260 0.89 -6.39 28.30
N PRO A 261 1.43 -7.62 28.21
CA PRO A 261 2.63 -7.88 27.43
C PRO A 261 2.33 -7.88 25.93
N VAL A 262 3.38 -7.89 25.11
CA VAL A 262 3.25 -8.14 23.67
C VAL A 262 2.61 -9.52 23.45
N ARG A 263 1.57 -9.59 22.61
CA ARG A 263 0.92 -10.86 22.25
C ARG A 263 1.83 -11.73 21.41
N TRP A 264 1.89 -13.01 21.72
CA TRP A 264 2.53 -14.00 20.85
C TRP A 264 1.58 -14.43 19.72
N PRO A 265 2.07 -14.68 18.50
CA PRO A 265 1.21 -14.97 17.34
C PRO A 265 0.23 -16.13 17.53
N ASP A 266 0.58 -17.14 18.33
CA ASP A 266 -0.20 -18.34 18.65
C ASP A 266 -1.27 -18.13 19.75
N GLN A 267 -1.20 -17.03 20.50
CA GLN A 267 -2.20 -16.71 21.51
C GLN A 267 -3.51 -16.23 20.87
N LEU A 268 -4.64 -16.50 21.52
CA LEU A 268 -5.92 -15.99 21.05
C LEU A 268 -5.99 -14.46 21.17
N LEU A 269 -6.72 -13.83 20.25
CA LEU A 269 -7.10 -12.43 20.38
C LEU A 269 -8.16 -12.29 21.47
N THR A 270 -8.03 -11.24 22.26
CA THR A 270 -8.94 -10.91 23.37
C THR A 270 -9.60 -9.55 23.12
N PRO A 271 -10.69 -9.20 23.84
CA PRO A 271 -11.29 -7.86 23.81
C PRO A 271 -10.27 -6.72 23.91
N PHE A 272 -9.26 -6.87 24.78
CA PHE A 272 -8.17 -5.91 24.93
C PHE A 272 -7.47 -5.59 23.59
N HIS A 273 -7.13 -6.62 22.81
CA HIS A 273 -6.45 -6.44 21.53
C HIS A 273 -7.33 -5.74 20.49
N MET A 274 -8.65 -5.95 20.56
CA MET A 274 -9.61 -5.28 19.70
C MET A 274 -9.73 -3.80 20.09
N ASP A 275 -9.83 -3.50 21.39
CA ASP A 275 -9.89 -2.14 21.91
C ASP A 275 -8.60 -1.35 21.59
N ILE A 276 -7.44 -2.00 21.68
CA ILE A 276 -6.15 -1.44 21.24
C ILE A 276 -6.18 -1.13 19.74
N ALA A 277 -6.64 -2.06 18.90
CA ALA A 277 -6.75 -1.86 17.45
C ALA A 277 -7.68 -0.70 17.09
N ALA A 278 -8.85 -0.61 17.75
CA ALA A 278 -9.81 0.48 17.59
C ALA A 278 -9.20 1.82 18.00
N SER A 279 -8.44 1.83 19.09
CA SER A 279 -7.82 3.03 19.67
C SER A 279 -6.74 3.60 18.76
N ILE A 280 -5.80 2.79 18.28
CA ILE A 280 -4.77 3.28 17.35
C ILE A 280 -5.36 3.67 15.99
N GLN A 281 -6.39 2.98 15.51
CA GLN A 281 -7.10 3.41 14.29
C GLN A 281 -7.72 4.80 14.48
N ALA A 282 -8.40 5.05 15.60
CA ALA A 282 -8.98 6.37 15.89
C ALA A 282 -7.92 7.49 15.97
N VAL A 283 -6.76 7.21 16.57
CA VAL A 283 -5.65 8.18 16.63
C VAL A 283 -5.04 8.44 15.25
N LEU A 284 -4.88 7.40 14.43
CA LEU A 284 -4.41 7.56 13.06
C LEU A 284 -5.40 8.41 12.24
N ASP A 285 -6.70 8.11 12.35
CA ASP A 285 -7.74 8.85 11.65
C ASP A 285 -7.70 10.34 12.01
N GLU A 286 -7.58 10.67 13.29
CA GLU A 286 -7.48 12.06 13.77
C GLU A 286 -6.20 12.75 13.26
N ALA A 287 -5.05 12.06 13.29
CA ALA A 287 -3.80 12.62 12.79
C ALA A 287 -3.86 12.93 11.29
N VAL A 288 -4.40 12.00 10.49
CA VAL A 288 -4.56 12.20 9.05
C VAL A 288 -5.55 13.33 8.76
N LEU A 289 -6.70 13.39 9.46
CA LEU A 289 -7.68 14.46 9.28
C LEU A 289 -7.09 15.85 9.59
N ARG A 290 -6.30 15.99 10.65
CA ARG A 290 -5.66 17.28 10.97
C ARG A 290 -4.65 17.68 9.91
N LEU A 291 -3.82 16.74 9.44
CA LEU A 291 -2.88 16.99 8.34
C LEU A 291 -3.63 17.45 7.09
N THR A 292 -4.67 16.74 6.66
CA THR A 292 -5.40 17.07 5.43
C THR A 292 -6.14 18.40 5.53
N ARG A 293 -6.79 18.69 6.66
CA ARG A 293 -7.45 19.99 6.91
C ARG A 293 -6.46 21.15 6.88
N SER A 294 -5.32 21.00 7.55
CA SER A 294 -4.25 22.00 7.58
C SER A 294 -3.69 22.26 6.18
N LEU A 295 -3.42 21.20 5.42
CA LEU A 295 -2.91 21.31 4.05
C LEU A 295 -3.92 21.96 3.10
N ALA A 296 -5.20 21.61 3.19
CA ALA A 296 -6.26 22.26 2.42
C ALA A 296 -6.32 23.76 2.72
N ALA A 297 -6.33 24.14 4.01
CA ALA A 297 -6.37 25.54 4.44
C ALA A 297 -5.14 26.35 4.00
N ARG A 298 -3.94 25.74 4.04
CA ARG A 298 -2.68 26.40 3.69
C ARG A 298 -2.46 26.57 2.19
N THR A 299 -2.85 25.58 1.40
CA THR A 299 -2.58 25.55 -0.04
C THR A 299 -3.72 26.13 -0.88
N GLY A 300 -4.96 26.07 -0.37
CA GLY A 300 -6.17 26.46 -1.10
C GLY A 300 -6.51 25.55 -2.28
N LEU A 301 -5.80 24.44 -2.47
CA LEU A 301 -6.06 23.47 -3.53
C LEU A 301 -7.23 22.55 -3.15
N ARG A 302 -7.97 22.10 -4.16
CA ARG A 302 -9.19 21.31 -3.99
C ARG A 302 -9.02 19.81 -4.14
N ASN A 303 -7.88 19.36 -4.69
CA ASN A 303 -7.64 17.95 -4.93
C ASN A 303 -6.50 17.42 -4.04
N LEU A 304 -6.64 16.17 -3.58
CA LEU A 304 -5.64 15.49 -2.76
C LEU A 304 -5.20 14.17 -3.41
N CYS A 305 -3.88 13.98 -3.52
CA CYS A 305 -3.25 12.72 -3.88
C CYS A 305 -2.62 12.08 -2.64
N LEU A 306 -2.80 10.76 -2.46
CA LEU A 306 -2.26 10.00 -1.33
C LEU A 306 -1.34 8.87 -1.78
N ALA A 307 -0.18 8.75 -1.12
CA ALA A 307 0.80 7.68 -1.29
C ALA A 307 1.54 7.34 0.02
N GLY A 308 2.42 6.34 -0.04
CA GLY A 308 3.11 5.76 1.12
C GLY A 308 2.30 4.65 1.77
N GLY A 309 2.96 3.77 2.54
CA GLY A 309 2.31 2.58 3.11
C GLY A 309 1.05 2.87 3.94
N VAL A 310 0.99 4.04 4.60
CA VAL A 310 -0.17 4.45 5.41
C VAL A 310 -1.38 4.78 4.54
N ALA A 311 -1.19 5.24 3.29
CA ALA A 311 -2.28 5.53 2.35
C ALA A 311 -3.06 4.27 1.92
N LEU A 312 -2.59 3.06 2.25
CA LEU A 312 -3.37 1.82 2.11
C LEU A 312 -4.46 1.66 3.19
N ASN A 313 -4.50 2.54 4.19
CA ASN A 313 -5.55 2.56 5.21
C ASN A 313 -6.84 3.18 4.64
N CYS A 314 -7.67 2.31 4.05
CA CYS A 314 -8.90 2.73 3.39
C CYS A 314 -9.96 3.31 4.35
N VAL A 315 -9.86 3.01 5.66
CA VAL A 315 -10.72 3.60 6.70
C VAL A 315 -10.41 5.07 6.86
N ALA A 316 -9.13 5.42 7.03
CA ALA A 316 -8.68 6.81 7.11
C ALA A 316 -9.01 7.58 5.82
N ASN A 317 -8.73 7.01 4.65
CA ASN A 317 -9.03 7.64 3.36
C ASN A 317 -10.53 7.95 3.21
N GLY A 318 -11.41 7.03 3.59
CA GLY A 318 -12.85 7.25 3.55
C GLY A 318 -13.31 8.38 4.47
N LYS A 319 -12.66 8.55 5.63
CA LYS A 319 -12.91 9.69 6.53
C LYS A 319 -12.42 11.01 5.95
N VAL A 320 -11.25 11.03 5.32
CA VAL A 320 -10.72 12.21 4.62
C VAL A 320 -11.65 12.66 3.50
N LEU A 321 -12.17 11.73 2.68
CA LEU A 321 -13.13 12.06 1.63
C LEU A 321 -14.40 12.70 2.21
N ARG A 322 -14.98 12.11 3.27
CA ARG A 322 -16.18 12.65 3.92
C ARG A 322 -15.96 13.98 4.65
N ASP A 323 -14.72 14.29 5.03
CA ASP A 323 -14.39 15.55 5.68
C ASP A 323 -14.63 16.77 4.78
N GLY A 324 -14.59 16.58 3.46
CA GLY A 324 -14.97 17.60 2.48
C GLY A 324 -14.03 18.81 2.39
N CYS A 325 -12.85 18.76 3.01
CA CYS A 325 -11.83 19.79 2.84
C CYS A 325 -11.18 19.78 1.44
N PHE A 326 -11.21 18.61 0.80
CA PHE A 326 -10.89 18.42 -0.61
C PHE A 326 -12.14 17.95 -1.35
N ASP A 327 -12.33 18.44 -2.57
CA ASP A 327 -13.48 18.09 -3.41
C ASP A 327 -13.33 16.65 -3.92
N GLU A 328 -12.11 16.27 -4.32
CA GLU A 328 -11.77 14.94 -4.84
C GLU A 328 -10.47 14.45 -4.21
N ILE A 329 -10.40 13.13 -3.96
CA ILE A 329 -9.16 12.47 -3.51
C ILE A 329 -8.80 11.30 -4.41
N TRP A 330 -7.51 11.14 -4.68
CA TRP A 330 -6.99 10.02 -5.46
C TRP A 330 -5.88 9.31 -4.69
N ILE A 331 -5.93 7.98 -4.63
CA ILE A 331 -5.01 7.17 -3.84
C ILE A 331 -4.30 6.19 -4.77
N GLN A 332 -2.98 6.14 -4.69
CA GLN A 332 -2.18 5.22 -5.51
C GLN A 332 -2.52 3.75 -5.17
N PRO A 333 -3.05 2.94 -6.10
CA PRO A 333 -3.36 1.52 -5.84
C PRO A 333 -2.19 0.69 -5.33
N ALA A 334 -0.96 1.01 -5.76
CA ALA A 334 0.27 0.44 -5.24
C ALA A 334 1.01 1.40 -4.30
N ALA A 335 0.30 2.05 -3.35
CA ALA A 335 0.84 3.14 -2.53
C ALA A 335 2.09 2.82 -1.69
N GLY A 336 2.34 1.55 -1.35
CA GLY A 336 3.58 1.14 -0.67
C GLY A 336 4.80 1.14 -1.61
N ASP A 337 5.94 0.61 -1.15
CA ASP A 337 7.24 0.68 -1.84
C ASP A 337 7.24 0.18 -3.30
N ALA A 338 6.35 -0.74 -3.64
CA ALA A 338 6.19 -1.20 -5.02
C ALA A 338 5.88 -0.03 -5.98
N GLY A 339 5.02 0.91 -5.58
CA GLY A 339 4.68 2.10 -6.35
C GLY A 339 5.85 3.06 -6.55
N GLY A 340 6.90 2.97 -5.72
CA GLY A 340 8.14 3.73 -5.87
C GLY A 340 8.82 3.48 -7.21
N ALA A 341 8.73 2.27 -7.77
CA ALA A 341 9.25 1.96 -9.11
C ALA A 341 8.58 2.85 -10.17
N LEU A 342 7.24 2.88 -10.18
CA LEU A 342 6.48 3.72 -11.10
C LEU A 342 6.78 5.22 -10.88
N GLY A 343 6.81 5.64 -9.61
CA GLY A 343 7.10 7.00 -9.22
C GLY A 343 8.45 7.51 -9.71
N ALA A 344 9.51 6.70 -9.55
CA ALA A 344 10.85 7.03 -10.00
C ALA A 344 10.92 7.22 -11.54
N ALA A 345 10.21 6.38 -12.29
CA ALA A 345 10.13 6.50 -13.74
C ALA A 345 9.40 7.80 -14.15
N LEU A 346 8.26 8.10 -13.53
CA LEU A 346 7.46 9.30 -13.82
C LEU A 346 8.17 10.60 -13.39
N ALA A 347 8.85 10.61 -12.23
CA ALA A 347 9.68 11.73 -11.80
C ALA A 347 10.80 12.01 -12.81
N THR A 348 11.41 10.97 -13.38
CA THR A 348 12.43 11.15 -14.42
C THR A 348 11.83 11.69 -15.71
N ARG A 349 10.64 11.24 -16.11
CA ARG A 349 9.94 11.76 -17.30
C ARG A 349 9.64 13.26 -17.17
N TYR A 350 9.04 13.68 -16.06
CA TYR A 350 8.48 15.02 -15.94
C TYR A 350 9.45 16.04 -15.31
N LEU A 351 10.15 15.67 -14.23
CA LEU A 351 11.06 16.58 -13.54
C LEU A 351 12.44 16.59 -14.19
N HIS A 352 13.04 15.43 -14.41
CA HIS A 352 14.41 15.36 -14.93
C HIS A 352 14.47 15.68 -16.43
N ALA A 353 13.61 15.06 -17.25
CA ALA A 353 13.59 15.29 -18.69
C ALA A 353 12.75 16.51 -19.11
N GLY A 354 12.11 17.21 -18.16
CA GLY A 354 11.37 18.45 -18.39
C GLY A 354 10.20 18.30 -19.37
N LYS A 355 9.59 17.11 -19.46
CA LYS A 355 8.50 16.86 -20.40
C LYS A 355 7.18 17.43 -19.86
N PRO A 356 6.29 17.94 -20.72
CA PRO A 356 4.98 18.39 -20.28
C PRO A 356 4.14 17.18 -19.84
N ARG A 357 3.42 17.33 -18.72
CA ARG A 357 2.42 16.34 -18.29
C ARG A 357 1.13 16.54 -19.08
N LYS A 358 0.45 15.45 -19.42
CA LYS A 358 -0.90 15.45 -19.98
C LYS A 358 -1.82 14.70 -19.03
N VAL A 359 -2.87 15.36 -18.56
CA VAL A 359 -3.95 14.70 -17.82
C VAL A 359 -4.84 13.95 -18.80
N ALA A 360 -5.35 12.79 -18.39
CA ALA A 360 -6.21 11.99 -19.27
C ALA A 360 -7.54 12.71 -19.53
N PRO A 361 -8.09 12.63 -20.76
CA PRO A 361 -9.39 13.21 -21.05
C PRO A 361 -10.50 12.51 -20.25
N GLY A 362 -11.45 13.30 -19.76
CA GLY A 362 -12.65 12.79 -19.08
C GLY A 362 -12.46 12.43 -17.60
N GLY A 363 -11.45 12.98 -16.92
CA GLY A 363 -11.28 12.83 -15.47
C GLY A 363 -10.86 11.43 -15.01
N ARG A 364 -10.38 10.59 -15.93
CA ARG A 364 -9.86 9.25 -15.61
C ARG A 364 -8.39 9.33 -15.22
N ASP A 365 -7.97 8.43 -14.34
CA ASP A 365 -6.55 8.26 -14.04
C ASP A 365 -5.82 7.44 -15.12
N LEU A 366 -4.49 7.43 -15.04
CA LEU A 366 -3.61 6.71 -15.97
C LEU A 366 -3.20 5.31 -15.47
N MET A 367 -3.70 4.86 -14.31
CA MET A 367 -3.37 3.54 -13.75
C MET A 367 -4.11 2.39 -14.44
N GLN A 368 -5.09 2.67 -15.31
CA GLN A 368 -5.78 1.65 -16.12
C GLN A 368 -6.41 0.53 -15.27
N GLY A 369 -7.08 0.89 -14.16
CA GLY A 369 -7.63 -0.10 -13.23
C GLY A 369 -6.56 -0.91 -12.47
N ALA A 370 -5.30 -0.44 -12.50
CA ALA A 370 -4.09 -1.14 -12.09
C ALA A 370 -3.81 -2.42 -12.88
N TYR A 371 -4.43 -2.65 -14.04
CA TYR A 371 -4.24 -3.83 -14.87
C TYR A 371 -2.95 -3.76 -15.70
N LEU A 372 -1.80 -3.69 -15.01
CA LEU A 372 -0.48 -3.41 -15.57
C LEU A 372 0.45 -4.64 -15.58
N GLY A 373 0.02 -5.75 -14.99
CA GLY A 373 0.72 -7.02 -14.97
C GLY A 373 0.43 -7.90 -16.18
N ASN A 374 0.94 -9.13 -16.15
CA ASN A 374 0.83 -10.07 -17.26
C ASN A 374 -0.59 -10.59 -17.49
N SER A 375 -0.88 -10.95 -18.73
CA SER A 375 -2.07 -11.66 -19.18
C SER A 375 -1.67 -12.96 -19.88
N TYR A 376 -2.63 -13.85 -20.10
CA TYR A 376 -2.43 -15.11 -20.78
C TYR A 376 -3.48 -15.28 -21.87
N SER A 377 -3.09 -15.87 -23.00
CA SER A 377 -4.03 -16.23 -24.07
C SER A 377 -4.87 -17.44 -23.67
N GLN A 378 -5.98 -17.64 -24.40
CA GLN A 378 -6.81 -18.84 -24.26
C GLN A 378 -5.98 -20.11 -24.48
N GLU A 379 -5.11 -20.13 -25.49
CA GLU A 379 -4.27 -21.27 -25.84
C GLU A 379 -3.27 -21.59 -24.72
N GLU A 380 -2.63 -20.57 -24.14
CA GLU A 380 -1.72 -20.74 -23.00
C GLU A 380 -2.45 -21.35 -21.79
N CYS A 381 -3.65 -20.84 -21.47
CA CYS A 381 -4.46 -21.36 -20.38
C CYS A 381 -4.85 -22.83 -20.61
N GLU A 382 -5.34 -23.18 -21.80
CA GLU A 382 -5.73 -24.55 -22.13
C GLU A 382 -4.55 -25.52 -22.10
N GLN A 383 -3.37 -25.09 -22.56
CA GLN A 383 -2.14 -25.90 -22.51
C GLN A 383 -1.75 -26.19 -21.06
N GLU A 384 -1.74 -25.20 -20.18
CA GLU A 384 -1.43 -25.39 -18.76
C GLU A 384 -2.46 -26.27 -18.05
N LEU A 385 -3.76 -26.09 -18.34
CA LEU A 385 -4.81 -26.93 -17.78
C LEU A 385 -4.67 -28.40 -18.23
N ARG A 386 -4.35 -28.64 -19.51
CA ARG A 386 -4.08 -30.00 -20.03
C ARG A 386 -2.83 -30.60 -19.37
N ARG A 387 -1.76 -29.83 -19.21
CA ARG A 387 -0.52 -30.27 -18.52
C ARG A 387 -0.79 -30.66 -17.08
N ALA A 388 -1.66 -29.93 -16.39
CA ALA A 388 -2.08 -30.23 -15.02
C ALA A 388 -3.04 -31.43 -14.93
N GLY A 389 -3.51 -31.99 -16.04
CA GLY A 389 -4.52 -33.05 -16.06
C GLY A 389 -5.92 -32.56 -15.65
N ALA A 390 -6.18 -31.25 -15.74
CA ALA A 390 -7.47 -30.67 -15.37
C ALA A 390 -8.55 -31.05 -16.39
N ARG A 391 -9.77 -31.28 -15.90
CA ARG A 391 -10.96 -31.40 -16.74
C ARG A 391 -11.62 -30.02 -16.81
N PHE A 392 -11.74 -29.48 -18.01
CA PHE A 392 -12.29 -28.15 -18.23
C PHE A 392 -13.21 -28.12 -19.45
N THR A 393 -14.03 -27.08 -19.52
CA THR A 393 -14.90 -26.76 -20.65
C THR A 393 -14.67 -25.31 -21.03
N THR A 394 -14.59 -25.06 -22.33
CA THR A 394 -14.49 -23.70 -22.88
C THR A 394 -15.90 -23.17 -23.14
N VAL A 395 -16.15 -21.92 -22.74
CA VAL A 395 -17.40 -21.19 -22.97
C VAL A 395 -17.10 -19.87 -23.68
N THR A 396 -18.09 -19.27 -24.33
CA THR A 396 -17.94 -17.95 -24.93
C THR A 396 -17.96 -16.86 -23.87
N ASP A 397 -17.34 -15.71 -24.18
CA ASP A 397 -17.32 -14.55 -23.28
C ASP A 397 -18.74 -14.07 -22.94
N ASP A 398 -19.67 -14.13 -23.89
CA ASP A 398 -21.08 -13.75 -23.66
C ASP A 398 -21.81 -14.69 -22.68
N ALA A 399 -21.43 -15.96 -22.62
CA ALA A 399 -22.07 -16.95 -21.74
C ALA A 399 -21.45 -16.96 -20.32
N LEU A 400 -20.23 -16.43 -20.17
CA LEU A 400 -19.47 -16.50 -18.93
C LEU A 400 -20.10 -15.71 -17.76
N PRO A 401 -20.57 -14.46 -17.93
CA PRO A 401 -21.22 -13.71 -16.86
C PRO A 401 -22.41 -14.46 -16.26
N ASP A 402 -23.26 -15.03 -17.12
CA ASP A 402 -24.45 -15.79 -16.74
C ASP A 402 -24.10 -17.04 -15.92
N LEU A 403 -23.08 -17.79 -16.36
CA LEU A 403 -22.60 -18.98 -15.67
C LEU A 403 -22.06 -18.63 -14.27
N VAL A 404 -21.26 -17.57 -14.18
CA VAL A 404 -20.64 -17.13 -12.93
C VAL A 404 -21.67 -16.56 -11.98
N ALA A 405 -22.60 -15.72 -12.47
CA ALA A 405 -23.68 -15.16 -11.68
C ALA A 405 -24.57 -16.26 -11.07
N ARG A 406 -24.92 -17.30 -11.85
CA ARG A 406 -25.65 -18.46 -11.34
C ARG A 406 -24.85 -19.21 -10.27
N ALA A 407 -23.57 -19.48 -10.51
CA ALA A 407 -22.71 -20.16 -9.54
C ALA A 407 -22.61 -19.37 -8.21
N LEU A 408 -22.45 -18.06 -8.28
CA LEU A 408 -22.44 -17.19 -7.11
C LEU A 408 -23.80 -17.22 -6.41
N ALA A 409 -24.91 -17.10 -7.14
CA ALA A 409 -26.26 -17.14 -6.56
C ALA A 409 -26.59 -18.48 -5.88
N GLU A 410 -25.98 -19.58 -6.32
CA GLU A 410 -26.04 -20.90 -5.69
C GLU A 410 -25.09 -21.04 -4.47
N GLY A 411 -24.40 -19.98 -4.07
CA GLY A 411 -23.49 -19.95 -2.92
C GLY A 411 -22.13 -20.60 -3.17
N LYS A 412 -21.71 -20.77 -4.43
CA LYS A 412 -20.37 -21.29 -4.77
C LYS A 412 -19.32 -20.18 -4.68
N ALA A 413 -18.09 -20.55 -4.35
CA ALA A 413 -16.92 -19.69 -4.49
C ALA A 413 -16.31 -19.88 -5.88
N VAL A 414 -16.02 -18.79 -6.58
CA VAL A 414 -15.49 -18.81 -7.94
C VAL A 414 -14.08 -18.21 -7.95
N GLY A 415 -13.09 -19.00 -8.36
CA GLY A 415 -11.77 -18.48 -8.72
C GLY A 415 -11.85 -17.78 -10.06
N TRP A 416 -11.41 -16.52 -10.12
CA TRP A 416 -11.57 -15.66 -11.28
C TRP A 416 -10.22 -15.13 -11.76
N MET A 417 -9.81 -15.56 -12.95
CA MET A 417 -8.57 -15.16 -13.60
C MET A 417 -8.87 -14.69 -15.02
N GLN A 418 -8.70 -13.41 -15.30
CA GLN A 418 -8.88 -12.83 -16.64
C GLN A 418 -7.90 -11.70 -16.89
N GLY A 419 -7.60 -11.41 -18.17
CA GLY A 419 -6.83 -10.22 -18.56
C GLY A 419 -5.51 -10.02 -17.83
N ARG A 420 -5.08 -8.75 -17.78
CA ARG A 420 -3.84 -8.32 -17.13
C ARG A 420 -3.97 -8.30 -15.61
N MET A 421 -2.98 -8.85 -14.92
CA MET A 421 -2.92 -8.87 -13.46
C MET A 421 -2.85 -7.45 -12.87
N GLU A 422 -3.47 -7.27 -11.69
CA GLU A 422 -3.44 -6.04 -10.92
C GLU A 422 -2.04 -5.73 -10.34
N PHE A 423 -1.63 -4.47 -10.39
CA PHE A 423 -0.44 -3.94 -9.72
C PHE A 423 -0.82 -3.35 -8.36
N GLY A 424 -0.30 -3.94 -7.29
CA GLY A 424 -0.63 -3.59 -5.91
C GLY A 424 -1.22 -4.74 -5.10
N PRO A 425 -1.68 -4.47 -3.87
CA PRO A 425 -2.08 -5.51 -2.91
C PRO A 425 -3.54 -5.97 -3.03
N ARG A 426 -4.36 -5.29 -3.82
CA ARG A 426 -5.81 -5.58 -3.97
C ARG A 426 -6.07 -6.37 -5.25
N ALA A 427 -6.91 -7.38 -5.15
CA ALA A 427 -7.54 -8.01 -6.31
C ALA A 427 -8.76 -7.18 -6.69
N LEU A 428 -8.86 -6.79 -7.95
CA LEU A 428 -9.85 -5.83 -8.46
C LEU A 428 -10.71 -6.40 -9.59
N GLY A 429 -10.65 -7.71 -9.80
CA GLY A 429 -11.49 -8.40 -10.78
C GLY A 429 -10.72 -9.15 -11.87
N ASN A 430 -9.39 -9.19 -11.82
CA ASN A 430 -8.58 -9.96 -12.76
C ASN A 430 -7.84 -11.13 -12.09
N ARG A 431 -7.54 -11.07 -10.79
CA ARG A 431 -7.01 -12.20 -9.99
C ARG A 431 -7.77 -12.35 -8.67
N SER A 432 -9.06 -12.69 -8.77
CA SER A 432 -10.01 -12.63 -7.66
C SER A 432 -10.55 -13.99 -7.22
N ILE A 433 -11.04 -14.05 -5.98
CA ILE A 433 -11.97 -15.09 -5.53
C ILE A 433 -13.29 -14.39 -5.26
N LEU A 434 -14.31 -14.74 -6.04
CA LEU A 434 -15.64 -14.18 -5.97
C LEU A 434 -16.54 -15.06 -5.09
N GLY A 435 -17.45 -14.43 -4.37
CA GLY A 435 -18.45 -15.11 -3.53
C GLY A 435 -19.71 -14.25 -3.42
N ASP A 436 -20.83 -14.89 -3.09
CA ASP A 436 -22.11 -14.20 -2.92
C ASP A 436 -22.08 -13.26 -1.71
N PRO A 437 -22.23 -11.93 -1.91
CA PRO A 437 -22.25 -10.97 -0.81
C PRO A 437 -23.51 -11.06 0.05
N ARG A 438 -24.57 -11.75 -0.40
CA ARG A 438 -25.85 -11.92 0.32
C ARG A 438 -25.82 -13.09 1.30
N SER A 439 -24.82 -13.97 1.19
CA SER A 439 -24.77 -15.19 1.99
C SER A 439 -24.14 -14.92 3.35
N PRO A 440 -24.85 -15.17 4.47
CA PRO A 440 -24.33 -14.92 5.81
C PRO A 440 -23.17 -15.87 6.19
N THR A 441 -22.96 -16.94 5.40
CA THR A 441 -21.91 -17.94 5.68
C THR A 441 -20.70 -17.81 4.75
N MET A 442 -20.79 -17.04 3.67
CA MET A 442 -19.76 -16.97 2.64
C MET A 442 -18.43 -16.42 3.18
N GLN A 443 -18.47 -15.34 3.96
CA GLN A 443 -17.26 -14.78 4.59
C GLN A 443 -16.50 -15.83 5.41
N LYS A 444 -17.22 -16.53 6.30
CA LYS A 444 -16.65 -17.57 7.16
C LYS A 444 -16.10 -18.73 6.36
N MET A 445 -16.85 -19.19 5.35
CA MET A 445 -16.44 -20.26 4.44
C MET A 445 -15.16 -19.91 3.68
N LEU A 446 -15.08 -18.72 3.09
CA LEU A 446 -13.89 -18.26 2.35
C LEU A 446 -12.67 -18.10 3.27
N ASN A 447 -12.84 -17.54 4.47
CA ASN A 447 -11.72 -17.36 5.40
C ASN A 447 -11.19 -18.70 5.91
N LEU A 448 -12.06 -19.63 6.31
CA LEU A 448 -11.66 -20.88 6.96
C LEU A 448 -11.29 -22.00 5.96
N LYS A 449 -12.10 -22.21 4.92
CA LYS A 449 -11.96 -23.38 4.03
C LYS A 449 -11.16 -23.10 2.76
N VAL A 450 -11.08 -21.83 2.33
CA VAL A 450 -10.37 -21.45 1.10
C VAL A 450 -9.05 -20.77 1.40
N LYS A 451 -9.06 -19.77 2.29
CA LYS A 451 -7.88 -18.93 2.57
C LYS A 451 -7.10 -19.34 3.83
N TYR A 452 -7.62 -20.28 4.63
CA TYR A 452 -6.99 -20.80 5.85
C TYR A 452 -6.44 -19.69 6.76
N ARG A 453 -7.24 -18.64 6.98
CA ARG A 453 -6.85 -17.44 7.74
C ARG A 453 -7.89 -17.05 8.79
N GLU A 454 -7.60 -16.01 9.56
CA GLU A 454 -8.44 -15.58 10.68
C GLU A 454 -9.88 -15.25 10.24
N SER A 455 -10.87 -15.61 11.04
CA SER A 455 -12.30 -15.48 10.69
C SER A 455 -12.75 -14.03 10.55
N PHE A 456 -12.15 -13.11 11.31
CA PHE A 456 -12.49 -11.68 11.34
C PHE A 456 -12.01 -10.88 10.13
N ARG A 457 -11.31 -11.52 9.19
CA ARG A 457 -10.78 -10.83 8.02
C ARG A 457 -11.94 -10.35 7.12
N PRO A 458 -12.08 -9.04 6.87
CA PRO A 458 -13.17 -8.54 6.06
C PRO A 458 -12.98 -8.91 4.58
N PHE A 459 -14.09 -8.87 3.86
CA PHE A 459 -14.14 -8.84 2.40
C PHE A 459 -14.71 -7.49 1.96
N ALA A 460 -14.45 -7.12 0.72
CA ALA A 460 -14.99 -5.91 0.10
C ALA A 460 -15.88 -6.30 -1.07
N PRO A 461 -17.00 -5.60 -1.31
CA PRO A 461 -17.85 -5.82 -2.47
C PRO A 461 -17.25 -5.17 -3.73
N SER A 462 -17.59 -5.73 -4.89
CA SER A 462 -17.53 -5.04 -6.17
C SER A 462 -18.96 -4.77 -6.62
N VAL A 463 -19.23 -3.55 -7.06
CA VAL A 463 -20.55 -3.08 -7.51
C VAL A 463 -20.38 -2.32 -8.81
N LEU A 464 -21.42 -2.30 -9.65
CA LEU A 464 -21.44 -1.45 -10.84
C LEU A 464 -21.39 0.03 -10.43
N ARG A 465 -20.74 0.87 -11.25
CA ARG A 465 -20.53 2.29 -10.91
C ARG A 465 -21.86 3.02 -10.77
N GLU A 466 -22.80 2.73 -11.66
CA GLU A 466 -24.17 3.26 -11.69
C GLU A 466 -24.97 2.91 -10.42
N ASP A 467 -24.60 1.84 -9.73
CA ASP A 467 -25.30 1.35 -8.52
C ASP A 467 -24.64 1.82 -7.21
N VAL A 468 -23.45 2.45 -7.25
CA VAL A 468 -22.70 2.83 -6.03
C VAL A 468 -23.57 3.68 -5.09
N ALA A 469 -24.18 4.74 -5.62
CA ALA A 469 -25.02 5.66 -4.85
C ALA A 469 -26.33 5.01 -4.36
N GLN A 470 -26.71 3.85 -4.89
CA GLN A 470 -27.88 3.11 -4.42
C GLN A 470 -27.58 2.30 -3.14
N TRP A 471 -26.34 1.87 -2.96
CA TRP A 471 -25.94 0.96 -1.88
C TRP A 471 -25.14 1.63 -0.78
N PHE A 472 -24.34 2.65 -1.11
CA PHE A 472 -23.38 3.26 -0.19
C PHE A 472 -23.65 4.75 0.02
N GLU A 473 -23.16 5.27 1.14
CA GLU A 473 -23.04 6.71 1.42
C GLU A 473 -21.84 7.29 0.66
N LEU A 474 -21.86 7.11 -0.66
CA LEU A 474 -20.80 7.51 -1.60
C LEU A 474 -21.42 7.65 -2.98
N ASP A 475 -21.04 8.69 -3.72
CA ASP A 475 -21.41 8.86 -5.14
C ASP A 475 -20.21 9.34 -5.96
N SER A 476 -19.11 8.60 -5.85
CA SER A 476 -17.89 8.82 -6.64
C SER A 476 -17.24 7.50 -7.03
N ASP A 477 -16.27 7.57 -7.93
CA ASP A 477 -15.52 6.40 -8.38
C ASP A 477 -14.63 5.85 -7.25
N SER A 478 -14.69 4.54 -7.01
CA SER A 478 -13.81 3.82 -6.07
C SER A 478 -13.19 2.58 -6.72
N PRO A 479 -12.36 2.76 -7.78
CA PRO A 479 -11.89 1.64 -8.61
C PRO A 479 -10.89 0.71 -7.91
N TYR A 480 -10.28 1.15 -6.79
CA TYR A 480 -9.13 0.47 -6.18
C TYR A 480 -9.39 -0.16 -4.82
N MET A 481 -10.64 -0.16 -4.32
CA MET A 481 -10.98 -0.60 -2.96
C MET A 481 -10.14 0.09 -1.86
N LEU A 482 -9.84 1.37 -2.06
CA LEU A 482 -9.03 2.21 -1.16
C LEU A 482 -9.85 3.23 -0.37
N LEU A 483 -11.18 3.16 -0.47
CA LEU A 483 -12.14 3.98 0.27
C LEU A 483 -13.11 3.06 1.02
N VAL A 484 -13.42 3.40 2.26
CA VAL A 484 -14.52 2.79 3.03
C VAL A 484 -15.66 3.79 3.11
N ALA A 485 -16.84 3.35 2.65
CA ALA A 485 -18.11 4.07 2.78
C ALA A 485 -19.09 3.29 3.65
N GLY A 486 -19.99 4.00 4.33
CA GLY A 486 -21.13 3.39 5.01
C GLY A 486 -22.07 2.76 3.98
N VAL A 487 -22.73 1.66 4.34
CA VAL A 487 -23.89 1.18 3.61
C VAL A 487 -25.07 2.09 3.98
N LYS A 488 -25.91 2.47 3.01
CA LYS A 488 -27.09 3.29 3.30
C LYS A 488 -27.97 2.61 4.33
N GLU A 489 -28.46 3.38 5.31
CA GLU A 489 -29.27 2.85 6.42
C GLU A 489 -30.49 2.06 5.93
N GLU A 490 -31.16 2.51 4.87
CA GLU A 490 -32.30 1.82 4.23
C GLU A 490 -31.97 0.43 3.63
N ARG A 491 -30.67 0.13 3.45
CA ARG A 491 -30.18 -1.18 2.99
C ARG A 491 -29.70 -2.06 4.15
N CYS A 492 -29.60 -1.51 5.36
CA CYS A 492 -29.15 -2.23 6.55
C CYS A 492 -30.32 -2.93 7.24
N ARG A 493 -30.09 -4.15 7.71
CA ARG A 493 -31.05 -4.86 8.58
C ARG A 493 -30.96 -4.30 10.00
N THR A 494 -32.10 -4.13 10.66
CA THR A 494 -32.13 -3.84 12.10
C THR A 494 -31.68 -5.07 12.90
N MET A 495 -30.62 -4.92 13.69
CA MET A 495 -30.15 -5.96 14.61
C MET A 495 -31.11 -6.12 15.80
N SER A 496 -31.38 -7.36 16.20
CA SER A 496 -32.10 -7.67 17.44
C SER A 496 -31.29 -7.31 18.69
N ASP A 497 -31.95 -7.16 19.85
CA ASP A 497 -31.28 -6.85 21.12
C ASP A 497 -30.17 -7.87 21.47
N ALA A 498 -30.40 -9.14 21.15
CA ALA A 498 -29.42 -10.21 21.36
C ALA A 498 -28.19 -10.05 20.44
N GLU A 499 -28.40 -9.65 19.19
CA GLU A 499 -27.31 -9.38 18.24
C GLU A 499 -26.56 -8.09 18.62
N GLN A 500 -27.25 -7.07 19.11
CA GLN A 500 -26.63 -5.84 19.62
C GLN A 500 -25.77 -6.10 20.86
N GLY A 501 -26.16 -7.07 21.69
CA GLY A 501 -25.40 -7.51 22.85
C GLY A 501 -24.12 -8.30 22.52
N LEU A 502 -23.89 -8.68 21.25
CA LEU A 502 -22.65 -9.34 20.84
C LEU A 502 -21.47 -8.36 20.84
N PHE A 503 -20.35 -8.80 21.38
CA PHE A 503 -19.13 -8.00 21.46
C PHE A 503 -17.98 -8.65 20.70
N GLY A 504 -17.04 -7.84 20.19
CA GLY A 504 -15.83 -8.36 19.59
C GLY A 504 -16.09 -9.18 18.33
N ILE A 505 -15.30 -10.24 18.18
CA ILE A 505 -15.39 -11.19 17.06
C ILE A 505 -16.74 -11.91 17.01
N ASP A 506 -17.51 -11.96 18.11
CA ASP A 506 -18.84 -12.59 18.10
C ASP A 506 -19.82 -11.86 17.20
N LYS A 507 -19.58 -10.56 16.93
CA LYS A 507 -20.33 -9.77 15.93
C LYS A 507 -20.26 -10.35 14.51
N LEU A 508 -19.27 -11.20 14.21
CA LEU A 508 -19.20 -11.94 12.93
C LEU A 508 -20.30 -12.97 12.75
N ASN A 509 -20.99 -13.35 13.83
CA ASN A 509 -22.08 -14.31 13.76
C ASN A 509 -23.43 -13.63 13.50
N VAL A 510 -23.46 -12.30 13.35
CA VAL A 510 -24.64 -11.56 12.93
C VAL A 510 -24.81 -11.74 11.42
N PRO A 511 -25.92 -12.34 10.95
CA PRO A 511 -26.20 -12.55 9.53
C PRO A 511 -26.40 -11.28 8.73
#